data_AF-A0A0R1QRH5-F1
#
_entry.id   AF-A0A0R1QRH5-F1
#
_cell.length_a   1.000
_cell.length_b   1.000
_cell.length_c   1.000
_cell.angle_alpha   90.00
_cell.angle_beta   90.00
_cell.angle_gamma   90.00
#
_symmetry.space_group_name_H-M   'P 1'
#
loop_
_entity.id
_entity.type
_entity.pdbx_description
1 polymer ?
#
loop_
_entity_poly.entity_id
_entity_poly.type
_entity_poly.pdbx_seq_one_letter_code
_entity_poly.pdbx_strand_id
1 'polypeptide(L)'
;MGLSQEQFAEKVGSLTGSNTISKGTVNNWEHGRNKPNKARQVAIAKLGGITRDELINDEYGWELWSKATGISEERIKQEYDRMYQAGRVKKEDDIQDIIGQAVANLSGDGQTDAGAINQIEYAILNLGSMVDNFYIDDEKKKKYADKYGLLSFANLDDIFYDDMNPDVYHEIFKILQNTRMQLDDLKEKYHLH
;
A
#
# COMPACT_ATOMS: atom_id res chain seq x y z
N MET A 1 -18.31 10.48 27.19
CA MET A 1 -18.98 9.95 28.41
C MET A 1 -18.96 11.07 29.45
N GLY A 2 -20.10 11.62 29.87
CA GLY A 2 -20.16 12.77 30.78
C GLY A 2 -19.84 12.45 32.26
N LEU A 3 -18.79 11.67 32.52
CA LEU A 3 -18.37 11.26 33.86
C LEU A 3 -17.30 12.22 34.39
N SER A 4 -17.30 12.47 35.70
CA SER A 4 -16.14 13.10 36.35
C SER A 4 -14.97 12.11 36.42
N GLN A 5 -13.74 12.62 36.54
CA GLN A 5 -12.55 11.79 36.76
C GLN A 5 -12.69 10.87 37.99
N GLU A 6 -13.36 11.33 39.05
CA GLU A 6 -13.65 10.57 40.27
C GLU A 6 -14.58 9.37 39.95
N GLN A 7 -15.68 9.63 39.26
CA GLN A 7 -16.65 8.59 38.86
C GLN A 7 -16.05 7.59 37.88
N PHE A 8 -15.18 8.06 36.98
CA PHE A 8 -14.45 7.20 36.07
C PHE A 8 -13.47 6.29 36.82
N ALA A 9 -12.72 6.85 37.79
CA ALA A 9 -11.81 6.10 38.64
C ALA A 9 -12.54 4.98 39.42
N GLU A 10 -13.69 5.29 40.02
CA GLU A 10 -14.53 4.32 40.73
C GLU A 10 -15.00 3.18 39.82
N LYS A 11 -15.49 3.51 38.62
CA LYS A 11 -15.97 2.51 37.64
C LYS A 11 -14.84 1.57 37.18
N VAL A 12 -13.67 2.12 36.86
CA VAL A 12 -12.50 1.32 36.48
C VAL A 12 -12.00 0.50 37.69
N GLY A 13 -12.01 1.07 38.89
CA GLY A 13 -11.63 0.39 40.13
C GLY A 13 -12.51 -0.83 40.42
N SER A 14 -13.83 -0.66 40.33
CA SER A 14 -14.81 -1.74 40.49
C SER A 14 -14.59 -2.89 39.49
N LEU A 15 -14.34 -2.57 38.22
CA LEU A 15 -14.08 -3.57 37.18
C LEU A 15 -12.74 -4.30 37.33
N THR A 16 -11.77 -3.70 38.04
CA THR A 16 -10.43 -4.27 38.22
C THR A 16 -10.19 -4.83 39.63
N GLY A 17 -11.20 -4.75 40.52
CA GLY A 17 -11.04 -5.11 41.94
C GLY A 17 -10.02 -4.23 42.68
N SER A 18 -9.80 -3.00 42.20
CA SER A 18 -8.75 -2.11 42.68
C SER A 18 -9.34 -0.92 43.42
N ASN A 19 -8.92 -0.72 44.67
CA ASN A 19 -9.32 0.42 45.50
C ASN A 19 -8.28 1.56 45.48
N THR A 20 -7.30 1.49 44.57
CA THR A 20 -6.15 2.42 44.52
C THR A 20 -6.19 3.39 43.33
N ILE A 21 -7.22 3.29 42.48
CA ILE A 21 -7.39 4.19 41.34
C ILE A 21 -8.00 5.49 41.86
N SER A 22 -7.21 6.56 41.90
CA SER A 22 -7.65 7.90 42.33
C SER A 22 -7.98 8.80 41.14
N LYS A 23 -8.73 9.88 41.39
CA LYS A 23 -8.89 10.98 40.43
C LYS A 23 -7.56 11.46 39.84
N GLY A 24 -6.52 11.59 40.67
CA GLY A 24 -5.18 12.00 40.22
C GLY A 24 -4.55 11.02 39.23
N THR A 25 -4.85 9.73 39.36
CA THR A 25 -4.40 8.69 38.43
C THR A 25 -5.06 8.86 37.06
N VAL A 26 -6.38 9.07 37.04
CA VAL A 26 -7.14 9.32 35.80
C VAL A 26 -6.67 10.61 35.13
N ASN A 27 -6.46 11.68 35.91
CA ASN A 27 -5.91 12.92 35.40
C ASN A 27 -4.55 12.73 34.71
N ASN A 28 -3.68 11.87 35.24
CA ASN A 28 -2.40 11.58 34.59
C ASN A 28 -2.55 10.80 33.28
N TRP A 29 -3.56 9.92 33.16
CA TRP A 29 -3.88 9.24 31.90
C TRP A 29 -4.38 10.21 30.83
N GLU A 30 -5.32 11.08 31.18
CA GLU A 30 -5.91 12.07 30.26
C GLU A 30 -4.88 13.08 29.73
N HIS A 31 -3.86 13.39 30.54
CA HIS A 31 -2.77 14.30 30.15
C HIS A 31 -1.53 13.55 29.63
N GLY A 32 -1.62 12.23 29.39
CA GLY A 32 -0.52 11.44 28.83
C GLY A 32 0.73 11.31 29.71
N ARG A 33 0.66 11.66 31.00
CA ARG A 33 1.82 11.59 31.93
C ARG A 33 2.20 10.15 32.27
N ASN A 34 1.23 9.25 32.30
CA ASN A 34 1.45 7.81 32.37
C ASN A 34 0.31 7.06 31.67
N LYS A 35 0.53 5.77 31.37
CA LYS A 35 -0.48 4.91 30.72
C LYS A 35 -1.15 3.98 31.75
N PRO A 36 -2.45 3.67 31.59
CA PRO A 36 -3.09 2.60 32.36
C PRO A 36 -2.41 1.26 32.05
N ASN A 37 -2.31 0.38 33.06
CA ASN A 37 -1.79 -0.98 32.86
C ASN A 37 -2.79 -1.87 32.11
N LYS A 38 -2.38 -3.09 31.71
CA LYS A 38 -3.19 -4.00 30.89
C LYS A 38 -4.60 -4.27 31.46
N ALA A 39 -4.72 -4.55 32.76
CA ALA A 39 -6.02 -4.80 33.39
C ALA A 39 -6.93 -3.57 33.35
N ARG A 40 -6.37 -2.38 33.58
CA ARG A 40 -7.09 -1.11 33.50
C ARG A 40 -7.49 -0.77 32.07
N GLN A 41 -6.64 -1.04 31.07
CA GLN A 41 -6.99 -0.88 29.65
C GLN A 41 -8.20 -1.72 29.28
N VAL A 42 -8.25 -3.01 29.68
CA VAL A 42 -9.42 -3.87 29.43
C VAL A 42 -10.69 -3.29 30.06
N ALA A 43 -10.60 -2.81 31.31
CA ALA A 43 -11.74 -2.22 32.00
C ALA A 43 -12.22 -0.92 31.34
N ILE A 44 -11.30 -0.05 30.92
CA ILE A 44 -11.61 1.19 30.21
C ILE A 44 -12.28 0.89 28.87
N ALA A 45 -11.76 -0.07 28.12
CA ALA A 45 -12.31 -0.48 26.83
C ALA A 45 -13.75 -1.00 27.00
N LYS A 46 -13.97 -1.85 28.02
CA LYS A 46 -15.29 -2.35 28.39
C LYS A 46 -16.28 -1.22 28.74
N LEU A 47 -15.84 -0.17 29.44
CA LEU A 47 -16.68 0.99 29.73
C LEU A 47 -17.04 1.79 28.47
N GLY A 48 -16.11 1.86 27.51
CA GLY A 48 -16.32 2.50 26.21
C GLY A 48 -17.10 1.64 25.20
N GLY A 49 -17.39 0.37 25.52
CA GLY A 49 -18.02 -0.56 24.57
C GLY A 49 -17.11 -0.97 23.42
N ILE A 50 -15.79 -0.79 23.56
CA ILE A 50 -14.77 -1.13 22.56
C ILE A 50 -13.89 -2.27 23.07
N THR A 51 -13.12 -2.88 22.18
CA THR A 51 -12.09 -3.86 22.52
C THR A 51 -10.88 -3.17 23.15
N ARG A 52 -10.10 -3.94 23.91
CA ARG A 52 -8.82 -3.44 24.43
C ARG A 52 -7.96 -2.94 23.27
N ASP A 53 -7.87 -3.69 22.19
CA ASP A 53 -7.02 -3.32 21.06
C ASP A 53 -7.50 -2.00 20.43
N GLU A 54 -8.80 -1.75 20.26
CA GLU A 54 -9.32 -0.42 19.85
C GLU A 54 -9.01 0.72 20.83
N LEU A 55 -8.79 0.44 22.12
CA LEU A 55 -8.43 1.44 23.12
C LEU A 55 -6.93 1.81 23.10
N ILE A 56 -6.07 0.82 22.90
CA ILE A 56 -4.60 0.98 22.99
C ILE A 56 -3.90 1.07 21.65
N ASN A 57 -4.50 0.55 20.59
CA ASN A 57 -3.85 0.50 19.30
C ASN A 57 -4.21 1.75 18.50
N ASP A 58 -3.13 2.49 18.31
CA ASP A 58 -2.75 2.90 16.98
C ASP A 58 -3.64 4.01 16.43
N GLU A 59 -3.47 5.19 17.05
CA GLU A 59 -4.08 6.46 16.65
C GLU A 59 -4.08 6.66 15.12
N TYR A 60 -3.10 6.04 14.43
CA TYR A 60 -2.88 6.15 13.00
C TYR A 60 -2.84 4.82 12.23
N GLY A 61 -3.18 3.66 12.78
CA GLY A 61 -3.24 2.40 11.99
C GLY A 61 -1.90 1.73 11.57
N TRP A 62 -0.72 2.13 12.08
CA TRP A 62 0.59 1.47 11.87
C TRP A 62 0.61 -0.06 12.04
N GLU A 63 0.05 -0.61 13.13
CA GLU A 63 0.02 -2.05 13.41
C GLU A 63 -0.90 -2.77 12.41
N LEU A 64 -2.02 -2.14 12.03
CA LEU A 64 -2.93 -2.69 11.02
C LEU A 64 -2.24 -2.78 9.66
N TRP A 65 -1.56 -1.70 9.24
CA TRP A 65 -0.75 -1.69 8.03
C TRP A 65 0.38 -2.70 8.08
N SER A 66 1.05 -2.84 9.22
CA SER A 66 2.11 -3.84 9.40
C SER A 66 1.59 -5.27 9.22
N LYS A 67 0.46 -5.61 9.84
CA LYS A 67 -0.18 -6.92 9.69
C LYS A 67 -0.67 -7.19 8.26
N ALA A 68 -1.25 -6.18 7.60
CA ALA A 68 -1.80 -6.32 6.26
C ALA A 68 -0.72 -6.49 5.19
N THR A 69 0.43 -5.83 5.36
CA THR A 69 1.49 -5.75 4.34
C THR A 69 2.67 -6.68 4.63
N GLY A 70 2.82 -7.13 5.88
CA GLY A 70 4.01 -7.85 6.35
C GLY A 70 5.24 -6.96 6.57
N ILE A 71 5.15 -5.65 6.35
CA ILE A 71 6.22 -4.68 6.62
C ILE A 71 6.17 -4.31 8.11
N SER A 72 7.31 -4.25 8.81
CA SER A 72 7.29 -3.90 10.24
C SER A 72 6.90 -2.44 10.48
N GLU A 73 6.24 -2.15 11.60
CA GLU A 73 5.89 -0.78 11.98
C GLU A 73 7.08 0.17 11.98
N GLU A 74 8.25 -0.30 12.44
CA GLU A 74 9.47 0.50 12.48
C GLU A 74 9.89 0.94 11.08
N ARG A 75 9.80 0.06 10.09
CA ARG A 75 10.15 0.40 8.70
C ARG A 75 9.17 1.41 8.12
N ILE A 76 7.87 1.25 8.38
CA ILE A 76 6.85 2.20 7.91
C ILE A 76 7.08 3.59 8.55
N LYS A 77 7.39 3.64 9.85
CA LYS A 77 7.70 4.90 10.57
C LYS A 77 8.99 5.56 10.07
N GLN A 78 10.04 4.76 9.80
CA GLN A 78 11.27 5.27 9.21
C GLN A 78 11.04 5.88 7.82
N GLU A 79 10.20 5.25 7.01
CA GLU A 79 9.85 5.77 5.68
C GLU A 79 9.00 7.04 5.77
N TYR A 80 8.05 7.10 6.70
CA TYR A 80 7.34 8.33 7.05
C TYR A 80 8.31 9.47 7.38
N ASP A 81 9.28 9.22 8.26
CA ASP A 81 10.27 10.23 8.65
C ASP A 81 11.12 10.67 7.45
N ARG A 82 11.56 9.73 6.60
CA ARG A 82 12.28 10.04 5.36
C ARG A 82 11.47 10.95 4.45
N MET A 83 10.19 10.61 4.21
CA MET A 83 9.29 11.41 3.38
C MET A 83 9.08 12.81 3.93
N TYR A 84 8.92 12.94 5.26
CA TYR A 84 8.78 14.21 5.94
C TYR A 84 10.04 15.08 5.80
N GLN A 85 11.22 14.51 6.06
CA GLN A 85 12.50 15.22 5.89
C GLN A 85 12.77 15.62 4.44
N ALA A 86 12.32 14.82 3.47
CA ALA A 86 12.41 15.13 2.06
C ALA A 86 11.36 16.17 1.58
N GLY A 87 10.47 16.65 2.46
CA GLY A 87 9.42 17.59 2.12
C GLY A 87 8.34 17.03 1.20
N ARG A 88 8.23 15.69 1.12
CA ARG A 88 7.21 14.99 0.31
C ARG A 88 5.84 14.98 0.97
N VAL A 89 5.82 15.07 2.30
CA VAL A 89 4.59 15.12 3.13
C VAL A 89 4.75 16.15 4.23
N LYS A 90 3.63 16.65 4.73
CA LYS A 90 3.54 17.63 5.82
C LYS A 90 2.78 17.05 7.00
N LYS A 91 2.85 17.71 8.16
CA LYS A 91 2.17 17.25 9.38
C LYS A 91 0.65 17.40 9.30
N GLU A 92 0.18 18.28 8.43
CA GLU A 92 -1.25 18.56 8.24
C GLU A 92 -1.90 17.61 7.23
N ASP A 93 -1.10 16.82 6.50
CA ASP A 93 -1.61 15.83 5.55
C ASP A 93 -2.28 14.66 6.30
N ASP A 94 -3.21 13.97 5.65
CA ASP A 94 -3.92 12.83 6.25
C ASP A 94 -2.92 11.70 6.55
N ILE A 95 -2.83 11.31 7.81
CA ILE A 95 -1.86 10.33 8.26
C ILE A 95 -2.08 8.94 7.63
N GLN A 96 -3.31 8.55 7.29
CA GLN A 96 -3.58 7.30 6.58
C GLN A 96 -3.02 7.33 5.16
N ASP A 97 -3.16 8.47 4.46
CA ASP A 97 -2.60 8.64 3.12
C ASP A 97 -1.07 8.60 3.16
N ILE A 98 -0.46 9.22 4.18
CA ILE A 98 1.00 9.19 4.35
C ILE A 98 1.47 7.75 4.63
N ILE A 99 0.77 7.00 5.48
CA ILE A 99 1.11 5.61 5.78
C ILE A 99 0.98 4.74 4.54
N GLY A 100 -0.12 4.90 3.79
CA GLY A 100 -0.31 4.21 2.51
C GLY A 100 0.81 4.50 1.52
N GLN A 101 1.23 5.77 1.42
CA GLN A 101 2.36 6.17 0.57
C GLN A 101 3.69 5.58 1.06
N ALA A 102 3.94 5.54 2.37
CA ALA A 102 5.14 4.94 2.94
C ALA A 102 5.20 3.43 2.63
N VAL A 103 4.07 2.73 2.78
CA VAL A 103 3.94 1.32 2.37
C VAL A 103 4.20 1.15 0.88
N ALA A 104 3.58 1.98 0.02
CA ALA A 104 3.81 1.91 -1.42
C ALA A 104 5.28 2.12 -1.77
N ASN A 105 5.96 3.07 -1.13
CA ASN A 105 7.40 3.30 -1.33
C ASN A 105 8.23 2.07 -0.97
N LEU A 106 7.92 1.43 0.17
CA LEU A 106 8.62 0.25 0.67
C LEU A 106 8.35 -1.02 -0.14
N SER A 107 7.24 -1.06 -0.88
CA SER A 107 6.88 -2.13 -1.80
C SER A 107 7.36 -1.89 -3.23
N GLY A 108 8.05 -0.77 -3.50
CA GLY A 108 8.54 -0.44 -4.84
C GLY A 108 7.50 0.19 -5.78
N ASP A 109 6.27 0.41 -5.31
CA ASP A 109 5.17 0.97 -6.12
C ASP A 109 4.89 2.45 -5.85
N GLY A 110 5.64 3.05 -4.92
CA GLY A 110 5.46 4.41 -4.47
C GLY A 110 6.29 5.46 -5.20
N GLN A 111 6.46 6.63 -4.58
CA GLN A 111 7.25 7.75 -5.09
C GLN A 111 8.76 7.55 -4.87
N THR A 112 9.29 6.50 -5.47
CA THR A 112 10.71 6.11 -5.44
C THR A 112 11.25 5.96 -6.86
N ASP A 113 12.56 5.83 -7.02
CA ASP A 113 13.16 5.55 -8.34
C ASP A 113 12.67 4.20 -8.89
N ALA A 114 12.57 3.18 -8.03
CA ALA A 114 11.98 1.87 -8.38
C ALA A 114 10.53 2.02 -8.85
N GLY A 115 9.72 2.80 -8.13
CA GLY A 115 8.33 3.05 -8.48
C GLY A 115 8.18 3.84 -9.77
N ALA A 116 9.03 4.84 -10.01
CA ALA A 116 9.05 5.55 -11.29
C ALA A 116 9.31 4.59 -12.46
N ILE A 117 10.27 3.67 -12.30
CA ILE A 117 10.57 2.66 -13.32
C ILE A 117 9.38 1.70 -13.49
N ASN A 118 8.81 1.16 -12.41
CA ASN A 118 7.66 0.25 -12.45
C ASN A 118 6.45 0.87 -13.17
N GLN A 119 6.17 2.15 -12.93
CA GLN A 119 5.09 2.88 -13.61
C GLN A 119 5.35 3.04 -15.11
N ILE A 120 6.60 3.30 -15.52
CA ILE A 120 6.97 3.38 -16.93
C ILE A 120 6.83 2.00 -17.59
N GLU A 121 7.28 0.93 -16.94
CA GLU A 121 7.13 -0.44 -17.44
C GLU A 121 5.65 -0.81 -17.63
N TYR A 122 4.80 -0.45 -16.67
CA TYR A 122 3.35 -0.62 -16.81
C TYR A 122 2.79 0.18 -17.99
N ALA A 123 3.24 1.42 -18.18
CA ALA A 123 2.85 2.22 -19.34
C ALA A 123 3.31 1.58 -20.66
N ILE A 124 4.50 0.98 -20.72
CA ILE A 124 5.00 0.24 -21.89
C ILE A 124 4.10 -0.96 -22.22
N LEU A 125 3.62 -1.69 -21.21
CA LEU A 125 2.66 -2.79 -21.43
C LEU A 125 1.35 -2.28 -22.05
N ASN A 126 0.82 -1.16 -21.54
CA ASN A 126 -0.38 -0.54 -22.10
C ASN A 126 -0.16 -0.03 -23.53
N LEU A 127 1.03 0.49 -23.85
CA LEU A 127 1.40 0.85 -25.21
C LEU A 127 1.41 -0.38 -26.13
N GLY A 128 1.91 -1.53 -25.64
CA GLY A 128 1.83 -2.80 -26.37
C GLY A 128 0.39 -3.19 -26.70
N SER A 129 -0.51 -3.17 -25.72
CA SER A 129 -1.94 -3.43 -25.95
C SER A 129 -2.60 -2.41 -26.87
N MET A 130 -2.18 -1.14 -26.80
CA MET A 130 -2.65 -0.11 -27.73
C MET A 130 -2.22 -0.42 -29.16
N VAL A 131 -0.97 -0.86 -29.37
CA VAL A 131 -0.45 -1.27 -30.69
C VAL A 131 -1.24 -2.47 -31.20
N ASP A 132 -1.50 -3.48 -30.35
CA ASP A 132 -2.32 -4.64 -30.71
C ASP A 132 -3.70 -4.22 -31.29
N ASN A 133 -4.35 -3.22 -30.70
CA ASN A 133 -5.65 -2.73 -31.17
C ASN A 133 -5.63 -2.10 -32.58
N PHE A 134 -4.47 -1.64 -33.05
CA PHE A 134 -4.32 -1.12 -34.42
C PHE A 134 -4.05 -2.23 -35.44
N TYR A 135 -3.36 -3.29 -35.03
CA TYR A 135 -2.84 -4.30 -35.96
C TYR A 135 -3.67 -5.57 -35.98
N ILE A 136 -4.15 -6.06 -34.82
CA ILE A 136 -4.78 -7.36 -34.70
C ILE A 136 -6.23 -7.32 -35.15
N ASP A 137 -6.55 -8.18 -36.12
CA ASP A 137 -7.91 -8.48 -36.56
C ASP A 137 -8.49 -9.60 -35.68
N ASP A 138 -9.48 -9.26 -34.85
CA ASP A 138 -10.13 -10.20 -33.94
C ASP A 138 -10.80 -11.39 -34.64
N GLU A 139 -11.31 -11.22 -35.87
CA GLU A 139 -11.87 -12.34 -36.62
C GLU A 139 -10.78 -13.31 -37.08
N LYS A 140 -9.66 -12.78 -37.59
CA LYS A 140 -8.52 -13.61 -38.00
C LYS A 140 -7.91 -14.30 -36.78
N LYS A 141 -7.75 -13.59 -35.67
CA LYS A 141 -7.32 -14.14 -34.38
C LYS A 141 -8.20 -15.29 -33.92
N LYS A 142 -9.53 -15.13 -33.99
CA LYS A 142 -10.47 -16.20 -33.64
C LYS A 142 -10.34 -17.41 -34.57
N LYS A 143 -10.32 -17.20 -35.89
CA LYS A 143 -10.13 -18.26 -36.89
C LYS A 143 -8.82 -19.02 -36.68
N TYR A 144 -7.75 -18.29 -36.34
CA TYR A 144 -6.45 -18.87 -36.02
C TYR A 144 -6.53 -19.74 -34.75
N ALA A 145 -7.12 -19.22 -33.67
CA ALA A 145 -7.29 -19.93 -32.41
C ALA A 145 -8.14 -21.20 -32.57
N ASP A 146 -9.21 -21.15 -33.37
CA ASP A 146 -10.04 -22.32 -33.67
C ASP A 146 -9.27 -23.41 -34.44
N LYS A 147 -8.30 -23.01 -35.27
CA LYS A 147 -7.52 -23.90 -36.13
C LYS A 147 -6.30 -24.51 -35.42
N TYR A 148 -5.63 -23.75 -34.57
CA TYR A 148 -4.33 -24.11 -33.99
C TYR A 148 -4.31 -24.18 -32.46
N GLY A 149 -5.40 -23.78 -31.80
CA GLY A 149 -5.51 -23.68 -30.34
C GLY A 149 -4.96 -22.36 -29.78
N LEU A 150 -5.50 -21.94 -28.62
CA LEU A 150 -5.21 -20.66 -27.95
C LEU A 150 -3.73 -20.42 -27.58
N LEU A 151 -2.90 -21.47 -27.53
CA LEU A 151 -1.49 -21.38 -27.13
C LEU A 151 -0.52 -21.35 -28.33
N SER A 152 -1.03 -21.46 -29.55
CA SER A 152 -0.22 -21.42 -30.76
C SER A 152 -0.40 -20.05 -31.41
N PHE A 153 0.48 -19.10 -31.13
CA PHE A 153 0.65 -17.89 -31.97
C PHE A 153 2.04 -17.97 -32.59
N ALA A 154 2.28 -18.99 -33.41
CA ALA A 154 3.56 -19.20 -34.06
C ALA A 154 3.86 -18.13 -35.12
N ASN A 155 2.83 -17.44 -35.62
CA ASN A 155 2.97 -16.27 -36.49
C ASN A 155 1.88 -15.24 -36.20
N LEU A 156 2.23 -14.10 -35.62
CA LEU A 156 1.29 -13.00 -35.35
C LEU A 156 0.85 -12.29 -36.63
N ASP A 157 1.63 -12.39 -37.70
CA ASP A 157 1.36 -11.67 -38.95
C ASP A 157 0.05 -12.16 -39.61
N ASP A 158 -0.27 -13.44 -39.42
CA ASP A 158 -1.47 -14.08 -39.97
C ASP A 158 -2.77 -13.54 -39.35
N ILE A 159 -2.67 -12.86 -38.21
CA ILE A 159 -3.82 -12.30 -37.48
C ILE A 159 -3.92 -10.77 -37.59
N PHE A 160 -3.09 -10.13 -38.42
CA PHE A 160 -3.17 -8.68 -38.62
C PHE A 160 -4.21 -8.28 -39.68
N TYR A 161 -4.71 -7.04 -39.60
CA TYR A 161 -5.49 -6.42 -40.67
C TYR A 161 -4.67 -6.34 -41.97
N ASP A 162 -5.34 -6.52 -43.12
CA ASP A 162 -4.68 -6.64 -44.43
C ASP A 162 -3.96 -5.37 -44.91
N ASP A 163 -4.35 -4.20 -44.40
CA ASP A 163 -3.77 -2.90 -44.72
C ASP A 163 -2.62 -2.48 -43.79
N MET A 164 -2.29 -3.31 -42.81
CA MET A 164 -1.22 -3.06 -41.84
C MET A 164 0.08 -3.73 -42.28
N ASN A 165 1.22 -3.09 -42.01
CA ASN A 165 2.54 -3.62 -42.30
C ASN A 165 3.12 -4.37 -41.07
N PRO A 166 3.29 -5.71 -41.12
CA PRO A 166 3.79 -6.49 -40.00
C PRO A 166 5.18 -6.04 -39.50
N ASP A 167 6.06 -5.61 -40.40
CA ASP A 167 7.41 -5.16 -40.02
C ASP A 167 7.36 -3.94 -39.10
N VAL A 168 6.38 -3.05 -39.30
CA VAL A 168 6.20 -1.86 -38.45
C VAL A 168 5.74 -2.27 -37.05
N TYR A 169 4.83 -3.26 -36.93
CA TYR A 169 4.42 -3.83 -35.64
C TYR A 169 5.63 -4.39 -34.88
N HIS A 170 6.42 -5.23 -35.55
CA HIS A 170 7.59 -5.88 -34.94
C HIS A 170 8.64 -4.87 -34.48
N GLU A 171 8.90 -3.82 -35.27
CA GLU A 171 9.84 -2.77 -34.87
C GLU A 171 9.31 -1.93 -33.69
N ILE A 172 8.01 -1.59 -33.66
CA ILE A 172 7.41 -0.93 -32.49
C ILE A 172 7.54 -1.82 -31.25
N PHE A 173 7.15 -3.09 -31.34
CA PHE A 173 7.20 -4.02 -30.21
C PHE A 173 8.65 -4.22 -29.72
N LYS A 174 9.61 -4.33 -30.63
CA LYS A 174 11.04 -4.39 -30.31
C LYS A 174 11.53 -3.14 -29.58
N ILE A 175 11.12 -1.94 -29.99
CA ILE A 175 11.44 -0.70 -29.27
C ILE A 175 10.89 -0.75 -27.84
N LEU A 176 9.64 -1.16 -27.66
CA LEU A 176 9.00 -1.29 -26.35
C LEU A 176 9.73 -2.31 -25.46
N GLN A 177 10.06 -3.49 -25.99
CA GLN A 177 10.81 -4.52 -25.26
C GLN A 177 12.23 -4.07 -24.90
N ASN A 178 12.94 -3.46 -25.84
CA ASN A 178 14.29 -2.93 -25.58
C ASN A 178 14.27 -1.84 -24.50
N THR A 179 13.27 -0.96 -24.53
CA THR A 179 13.10 0.08 -23.51
C THR A 179 12.86 -0.55 -22.13
N ARG A 180 11.99 -1.57 -22.06
CA ARG A 180 11.75 -2.30 -20.81
C ARG A 180 13.01 -2.99 -20.27
N MET A 181 13.78 -3.67 -21.12
CA MET A 181 15.05 -4.28 -20.71
C MET A 181 16.05 -3.24 -20.18
N GLN A 182 16.15 -2.07 -20.82
CA GLN A 182 17.02 -0.98 -20.35
C GLN A 182 16.56 -0.41 -19.00
N LEU A 183 15.26 -0.42 -18.73
CA LEU A 183 14.71 -0.03 -17.43
C LEU A 183 15.04 -1.05 -16.33
N ASP A 184 14.94 -2.35 -16.65
CA ASP A 184 15.37 -3.43 -15.75
C ASP A 184 16.88 -3.34 -15.44
N ASP A 185 17.72 -3.06 -16.45
CA ASP A 185 19.17 -2.84 -16.26
C ASP A 185 19.46 -1.68 -15.30
N LEU A 186 18.63 -0.62 -15.31
CA LEU A 186 18.76 0.49 -14.36
C LEU A 186 18.44 0.06 -12.92
N LYS A 187 17.41 -0.78 -12.72
CA LYS A 187 17.11 -1.33 -11.39
C LYS A 187 18.27 -2.14 -10.85
N GLU A 188 18.85 -3.01 -11.67
CA GLU A 188 20.00 -3.82 -11.26
C GLU A 188 21.23 -2.94 -10.95
N LYS A 189 21.54 -1.99 -11.84
CA LYS A 189 22.69 -1.09 -11.70
C LYS A 189 22.66 -0.24 -10.43
N TYR A 190 21.48 0.24 -10.03
CA TYR A 190 21.32 1.11 -8.87
C TYR A 190 20.78 0.38 -7.62
N HIS A 191 20.68 -0.96 -7.67
CA HIS A 191 20.17 -1.79 -6.58
C HIS A 191 18.78 -1.34 -6.09
N LEU A 192 17.90 -1.07 -7.06
CA LEU A 192 16.51 -0.70 -6.81
C LEU A 192 15.69 -1.99 -6.63
N HIS A 193 15.00 -2.10 -5.49
CA HIS A 193 14.17 -3.24 -5.12
C HIS A 193 12.73 -2.79 -4.88
#